data_AF-A0A7Y2EFK0-F1
#
_entry.id   AF-A0A7Y2EFK0-F1
#
_cell.length_a   1.000
_cell.length_b   1.000
_cell.length_c   1.000
_cell.angle_alpha   90.00
_cell.angle_beta   90.00
_cell.angle_gamma   90.00
#
_symmetry.space_group_name_H-M   'P 1'
#
loop_
_entity.id
_entity.type
_entity.pdbx_description
1 polymer ?
#
loop_
_entity_poly.entity_id
_entity_poly.type
_entity_poly.pdbx_seq_one_letter_code
_entity_poly.pdbx_strand_id
1 'polypeptide(L)'
;MRKLLLTAVAAAALMAFQGPAWAGMAEAEKWINDEFQPSTLTKDEQMKEMEWFVNAAQPFAGMEINVLSETIPTHTYESETLTKAFEEITGIKVNHQLLGEGEVVQAVQTQMQTNRNLYDAYINDSDLIGTHSRLQLAVNLTDWMAGEGADVTNPMLDIEDFMGKSFTTGPDGKLYQLPDQQFANLYWFRKDWFDRDDLKARFKEKYGYDLG
;
A
#
# COMPACT_ATOMS: atom_id res chain seq x y z
N MET A 1 -9.42 53.75 -6.49
CA MET A 1 -8.63 52.97 -7.47
C MET A 1 -7.31 52.44 -6.91
N ARG A 2 -6.40 53.26 -6.35
CA ARG A 2 -5.13 52.78 -5.77
C ARG A 2 -5.26 51.71 -4.67
N LYS A 3 -6.23 51.84 -3.75
CA LYS A 3 -6.46 50.85 -2.67
C LYS A 3 -7.00 49.51 -3.18
N LEU A 4 -7.85 49.53 -4.22
CA LEU A 4 -8.39 48.33 -4.88
C LEU A 4 -7.31 47.56 -5.66
N LEU A 5 -6.39 48.28 -6.31
CA LEU A 5 -5.23 47.69 -6.99
C LEU A 5 -4.24 47.05 -6.00
N LEU A 6 -4.00 47.68 -4.84
CA LEU A 6 -3.14 47.12 -3.79
C LEU A 6 -3.73 45.83 -3.17
N THR A 7 -5.04 45.76 -2.96
CA THR A 7 -5.71 44.53 -2.48
C THR A 7 -5.71 43.41 -3.51
N ALA A 8 -5.84 43.71 -4.81
CA ALA A 8 -5.79 42.70 -5.86
C ALA A 8 -4.38 42.10 -6.03
N VAL A 9 -3.33 42.91 -5.89
CA VAL A 9 -1.93 42.44 -5.94
C VAL A 9 -1.59 41.60 -4.70
N ALA A 10 -2.09 41.95 -3.52
CA ALA A 10 -1.90 41.15 -2.30
C ALA A 10 -2.62 39.78 -2.38
N ALA A 11 -3.82 39.73 -2.96
CA ALA A 11 -4.55 38.47 -3.17
C ALA A 11 -3.88 37.57 -4.23
N ALA A 12 -3.34 38.15 -5.30
CA ALA A 12 -2.57 37.42 -6.30
C ALA A 12 -1.22 36.89 -5.76
N ALA A 13 -0.56 37.65 -4.88
CA ALA A 13 0.67 37.22 -4.21
C ALA A 13 0.41 36.10 -3.18
N LEU A 14 -0.73 36.12 -2.47
CA LEU A 14 -1.12 35.05 -1.56
C LEU A 14 -1.52 33.75 -2.29
N MET A 15 -2.10 33.85 -3.50
CA MET A 15 -2.36 32.67 -4.34
C MET A 15 -1.10 32.14 -5.05
N ALA A 16 -0.08 32.98 -5.26
CA ALA A 16 1.22 32.54 -5.80
C ALA A 16 2.09 31.80 -4.76
N PHE A 17 1.78 31.90 -3.46
CA PHE A 17 2.44 31.16 -2.38
C PHE A 17 1.70 29.88 -1.97
N GLN A 18 0.56 29.56 -2.61
CA GLN A 18 -0.10 28.26 -2.51
C GLN A 18 0.30 27.34 -3.68
N GLY A 19 1.55 27.44 -4.14
CA GLY A 19 2.15 26.34 -4.89
C GLY A 19 2.15 25.07 -4.02
N PRO A 20 2.12 23.88 -4.62
CA PRO A 20 2.23 22.64 -3.86
C PRO A 20 3.44 22.77 -2.92
N ALA A 21 3.27 22.31 -1.67
CA ALA A 21 4.42 22.02 -0.82
C ALA A 21 5.44 21.30 -1.71
N TRP A 22 6.67 21.81 -1.73
CA TRP A 22 7.64 21.47 -2.76
C TRP A 22 7.77 19.96 -2.80
N ALA A 23 7.26 19.30 -3.85
CA ALA A 23 7.43 17.86 -3.98
C ALA A 23 8.82 17.60 -4.55
N GLY A 24 9.55 16.64 -3.98
CA GLY A 24 10.83 16.25 -4.56
C GLY A 24 11.86 15.71 -3.58
N MET A 25 13.13 15.95 -3.94
CA MET A 25 14.27 15.28 -3.32
C MET A 25 14.58 15.72 -1.89
N ALA A 26 14.21 16.94 -1.49
CA ALA A 26 14.45 17.41 -0.14
C ALA A 26 13.52 16.70 0.87
N GLU A 27 12.27 16.52 0.46
CA GLU A 27 11.22 15.80 1.18
C GLU A 27 11.57 14.31 1.22
N ALA A 28 11.99 13.74 0.10
CA ALA A 28 12.49 12.37 0.02
C ALA A 28 13.67 12.12 0.99
N GLU A 29 14.67 12.99 1.03
CA GLU A 29 15.80 12.85 1.95
C GLU A 29 15.34 12.87 3.41
N LYS A 30 14.38 13.75 3.75
CA LYS A 30 13.80 13.79 5.09
C LYS A 30 13.11 12.48 5.45
N TRP A 31 12.24 11.96 4.59
CA TRP A 31 11.55 10.68 4.82
C TRP A 31 12.53 9.51 4.94
N ILE A 32 13.60 9.48 4.15
CA ILE A 32 14.67 8.48 4.27
C ILE A 32 15.35 8.51 5.64
N ASN A 33 15.63 9.70 6.17
CA ASN A 33 16.33 9.84 7.45
C ASN A 33 15.42 9.56 8.66
N ASP A 34 14.14 9.91 8.55
CA ASP A 34 13.21 9.96 9.69
C ASP A 34 12.31 8.72 9.79
N GLU A 35 11.86 8.16 8.67
CA GLU A 35 10.81 7.11 8.65
C GLU A 35 11.24 5.82 7.95
N PHE A 36 11.96 5.88 6.83
CA PHE A 36 12.28 4.69 6.01
C PHE A 36 13.48 3.89 6.56
N GLN A 37 13.57 3.78 7.88
CA GLN A 37 14.61 3.04 8.59
C GLN A 37 14.00 2.00 9.57
N PRO A 38 14.62 0.83 9.72
CA PRO A 38 15.83 0.36 9.02
C PRO A 38 15.54 -0.06 7.56
N SER A 39 16.52 0.12 6.67
CA SER A 39 16.45 -0.33 5.27
C SER A 39 17.56 -1.33 4.93
N THR A 40 17.27 -2.23 3.99
CA THR A 40 18.28 -3.10 3.36
C THR A 40 19.12 -2.34 2.33
N LEU A 41 18.60 -1.22 1.81
CA LEU A 41 19.29 -0.34 0.89
C LEU A 41 20.16 0.67 1.64
N THR A 42 21.33 0.96 1.08
CA THR A 42 22.13 2.10 1.54
C THR A 42 21.39 3.42 1.31
N LYS A 43 21.75 4.47 2.04
CA LYS A 43 21.15 5.80 1.85
C LYS A 43 21.28 6.28 0.39
N ASP A 44 22.41 6.05 -0.26
CA ASP A 44 22.62 6.43 -1.66
C ASP A 44 21.72 5.66 -2.63
N GLU A 45 21.41 4.40 -2.35
CA GLU A 45 20.46 3.60 -3.13
C GLU A 45 19.02 4.08 -2.93
N GLN A 46 18.62 4.35 -1.68
CA GLN A 46 17.31 4.94 -1.37
C GLN A 46 17.14 6.30 -2.08
N MET A 47 18.17 7.16 -2.07
CA MET A 47 18.11 8.45 -2.77
C MET A 47 17.94 8.30 -4.28
N LYS A 48 18.60 7.30 -4.91
CA LYS A 48 18.41 7.01 -6.34
C LYS A 48 17.00 6.53 -6.64
N GLU A 49 16.44 5.71 -5.76
CA GLU A 49 15.06 5.24 -5.90
C GLU A 49 14.05 6.38 -5.77
N MET A 50 14.24 7.26 -4.79
CA MET A 50 13.40 8.45 -4.66
C MET A 50 13.55 9.40 -5.85
N GLU A 51 14.74 9.58 -6.40
CA GLU A 51 14.94 10.35 -7.63
C GLU A 51 14.14 9.76 -8.80
N TRP A 52 14.08 8.43 -8.90
CA TRP A 52 13.23 7.77 -9.89
C TRP A 52 11.74 8.07 -9.65
N PHE A 53 11.22 7.95 -8.42
CA PHE A 53 9.83 8.28 -8.11
C PHE A 53 9.49 9.74 -8.44
N VAL A 54 10.34 10.69 -8.04
CA VAL A 54 10.15 12.12 -8.32
C VAL A 54 10.07 12.39 -9.81
N ASN A 55 10.94 11.76 -10.60
CA ASN A 55 10.98 11.94 -12.06
C ASN A 55 9.79 11.26 -12.76
N ALA A 56 9.46 10.03 -12.39
CA ALA A 56 8.34 9.27 -12.96
C ALA A 56 6.98 9.94 -12.66
N ALA A 57 6.87 10.64 -11.53
CA ALA A 57 5.65 11.33 -11.12
C ALA A 57 5.39 12.66 -11.84
N GLN A 58 6.38 13.27 -12.49
CA GLN A 58 6.25 14.61 -13.09
C GLN A 58 5.03 14.79 -14.02
N PRO A 59 4.66 13.82 -14.89
CA PRO A 59 3.47 13.94 -15.74
C PRO A 59 2.15 13.91 -14.98
N PHE A 60 2.17 13.45 -13.73
CA PHE A 60 1.01 13.19 -12.90
C PHE A 60 0.91 14.17 -11.72
N ALA A 61 1.72 15.23 -11.70
CA ALA A 61 1.67 16.23 -10.63
C ALA A 61 0.26 16.82 -10.46
N GLY A 62 -0.26 16.80 -9.23
CA GLY A 62 -1.62 17.24 -8.92
C GLY A 62 -2.72 16.20 -9.22
N MET A 63 -2.34 14.98 -9.62
CA MET A 63 -3.25 13.84 -9.68
C MET A 63 -3.73 13.47 -8.28
N GLU A 64 -4.96 12.98 -8.22
CA GLU A 64 -5.57 12.45 -7.00
C GLU A 64 -6.12 11.06 -7.32
N ILE A 65 -5.74 10.06 -6.52
CA ILE A 65 -6.20 8.67 -6.65
C ILE A 65 -6.89 8.22 -5.37
N ASN A 66 -7.87 7.35 -5.50
CA ASN A 66 -8.64 6.81 -4.37
C ASN A 66 -8.33 5.33 -4.20
N VAL A 67 -7.93 4.96 -2.99
CA VAL A 67 -7.51 3.61 -2.63
C VAL A 67 -8.38 3.11 -1.49
N LEU A 68 -8.77 1.84 -1.52
CA LEU A 68 -9.55 1.21 -0.45
C LEU A 68 -8.83 -0.03 0.09
N SER A 69 -8.79 -0.18 1.42
CA SER A 69 -8.32 -1.38 2.08
C SER A 69 -9.07 -1.69 3.38
N GLU A 70 -8.76 -2.84 3.97
CA GLU A 70 -9.25 -3.21 5.30
C GLU A 70 -8.62 -2.32 6.39
N THR A 71 -9.35 -2.13 7.50
CA THR A 71 -8.87 -1.48 8.71
C THR A 71 -7.99 -2.43 9.54
N ILE A 72 -6.70 -2.50 9.18
CA ILE A 72 -5.66 -3.20 9.96
C ILE A 72 -4.47 -2.26 10.25
N PRO A 73 -3.59 -2.60 11.20
CA PRO A 73 -2.47 -1.72 11.57
C PRO A 73 -1.57 -1.32 10.41
N THR A 74 -1.26 -2.24 9.49
CA THR A 74 -0.42 -1.96 8.32
C THR A 74 -1.05 -0.93 7.39
N HIS A 75 -2.33 -1.11 7.05
CA HIS A 75 -3.05 -0.15 6.21
C HIS A 75 -3.33 1.18 6.90
N THR A 76 -3.39 1.20 8.24
CA THR A 76 -3.40 2.46 9.00
C THR A 76 -2.10 3.22 8.81
N TYR A 77 -0.95 2.52 8.89
CA TYR A 77 0.35 3.13 8.61
C TYR A 77 0.46 3.60 7.15
N GLU A 78 0.02 2.81 6.18
CA GLU A 78 -0.02 3.22 4.77
C GLU A 78 -0.86 4.48 4.58
N SER A 79 -2.11 4.46 5.05
CA SER A 79 -3.08 5.54 4.82
C SER A 79 -2.73 6.85 5.51
N GLU A 80 -2.09 6.81 6.69
CA GLU A 80 -1.76 8.00 7.47
C GLU A 80 -0.32 8.50 7.23
N THR A 81 0.61 7.59 6.92
CA THR A 81 2.05 7.91 6.82
C THR A 81 2.55 7.81 5.38
N LEU A 82 2.35 6.67 4.72
CA LEU A 82 2.91 6.46 3.37
C LEU A 82 2.22 7.30 2.30
N THR A 83 0.90 7.52 2.38
CA THR A 83 0.19 8.43 1.46
C THR A 83 0.75 9.85 1.55
N LYS A 84 1.05 10.32 2.76
CA LYS A 84 1.64 11.63 3.00
C LYS A 84 3.05 11.70 2.46
N ALA A 85 3.88 10.68 2.70
CA ALA A 85 5.22 10.60 2.14
C ALA A 85 5.17 10.61 0.60
N PHE A 86 4.28 9.83 0.02
CA PHE A 86 4.10 9.76 -1.43
C PHE A 86 3.66 11.11 -2.01
N GLU A 87 2.71 11.81 -1.39
CA GLU A 87 2.28 13.16 -1.81
C GLU A 87 3.42 14.18 -1.68
N GLU A 88 4.16 14.18 -0.56
CA GLU A 88 5.29 15.09 -0.35
C GLU A 88 6.46 14.80 -1.30
N ILE A 89 6.64 13.56 -1.78
CA ILE A 89 7.73 13.21 -2.70
C ILE A 89 7.32 13.44 -4.15
N THR A 90 6.09 13.06 -4.52
CA THR A 90 5.65 12.97 -5.92
C THR A 90 4.69 14.07 -6.35
N GLY A 91 4.03 14.73 -5.40
CA GLY A 91 2.93 15.67 -5.64
C GLY A 91 1.62 15.00 -6.07
N ILE A 92 1.52 13.67 -5.95
CA ILE A 92 0.30 12.89 -6.21
C ILE A 92 -0.40 12.62 -4.89
N LYS A 93 -1.68 12.99 -4.81
CA LYS A 93 -2.48 12.77 -3.61
C LYS A 93 -3.14 11.40 -3.62
N VAL A 94 -3.02 10.65 -2.52
CA VAL A 94 -3.67 9.35 -2.34
C VAL A 94 -4.71 9.46 -1.24
N ASN A 95 -5.99 9.39 -1.60
CA ASN A 95 -7.08 9.25 -0.64
C ASN A 95 -7.25 7.77 -0.30
N HIS A 96 -6.58 7.32 0.76
CA HIS A 96 -6.67 5.94 1.22
C HIS A 96 -7.75 5.80 2.28
N GLN A 97 -8.86 5.16 1.91
CA GLN A 97 -9.97 4.86 2.81
C GLN A 97 -9.80 3.48 3.45
N LEU A 98 -10.14 3.38 4.74
CA LEU A 98 -10.18 2.11 5.47
C LEU A 98 -11.64 1.74 5.77
N LEU A 99 -12.02 0.49 5.47
CA LEU A 99 -13.32 -0.10 5.82
C LEU A 99 -13.12 -1.50 6.44
N GLY A 100 -14.20 -2.19 6.81
CA GLY A 100 -14.11 -3.61 7.16
C GLY A 100 -13.87 -4.48 5.93
N GLU A 101 -13.28 -5.66 6.12
CA GLU A 101 -12.96 -6.61 5.03
C GLU A 101 -14.19 -6.91 4.15
N GLY A 102 -15.35 -7.15 4.78
CA GLY A 102 -16.59 -7.44 4.07
C GLY A 102 -17.02 -6.30 3.13
N GLU A 103 -16.87 -5.05 3.58
CA GLU A 103 -17.15 -3.87 2.77
C GLU A 103 -16.15 -3.69 1.62
N VAL A 104 -14.87 -4.00 1.83
CA VAL A 104 -13.85 -4.00 0.76
C VAL A 104 -14.23 -5.01 -0.33
N VAL A 105 -14.56 -6.24 0.06
CA VAL A 105 -14.98 -7.30 -0.87
C VAL A 105 -16.24 -6.87 -1.64
N GLN A 106 -17.22 -6.28 -0.95
CA GLN A 106 -18.43 -5.78 -1.60
C GLN A 106 -18.12 -4.66 -2.60
N ALA A 107 -17.21 -3.74 -2.28
CA ALA A 107 -16.82 -2.65 -3.17
C ALA A 107 -16.12 -3.19 -4.44
N VAL A 108 -15.16 -4.11 -4.30
CA VAL A 108 -14.50 -4.78 -5.43
C VAL A 108 -15.52 -5.47 -6.33
N GLN A 109 -16.42 -6.27 -5.75
CA GLN A 109 -17.46 -6.97 -6.51
C GLN A 109 -18.40 -5.99 -7.22
N THR A 110 -18.77 -4.88 -6.58
CA THR A 110 -19.64 -3.86 -7.16
C THR A 110 -18.97 -3.18 -8.36
N GLN A 111 -17.69 -2.83 -8.25
CA GLN A 111 -16.92 -2.26 -9.36
C GLN A 111 -16.84 -3.24 -10.53
N MET A 112 -16.54 -4.52 -10.28
CA MET A 112 -16.51 -5.57 -11.31
C MET A 112 -17.87 -5.78 -12.00
N GLN A 113 -18.97 -5.80 -11.24
CA GLN A 113 -20.31 -6.06 -11.79
C GLN A 113 -20.87 -4.86 -12.58
N THR A 114 -20.58 -3.65 -12.11
CA THR A 114 -21.12 -2.42 -12.71
C THR A 114 -20.21 -1.81 -13.76
N ASN A 115 -18.94 -2.24 -13.80
CA ASN A 115 -17.88 -1.66 -14.61
C ASN A 115 -17.74 -0.14 -14.40
N ARG A 116 -18.05 0.33 -13.18
CA ARG A 116 -17.87 1.72 -12.76
C ARG A 116 -16.67 1.81 -11.85
N ASN A 117 -15.80 2.78 -12.10
CA ASN A 117 -14.70 3.07 -11.20
C ASN A 117 -15.24 3.67 -9.90
N LEU A 118 -15.05 2.95 -8.80
CA LEU A 118 -15.32 3.36 -7.42
C LEU A 118 -14.02 3.75 -6.73
N TYR A 119 -12.97 2.93 -6.93
CA TYR A 119 -11.60 3.19 -6.45
C TYR A 119 -10.59 2.77 -7.52
N ASP A 120 -9.51 3.54 -7.59
CA ASP A 120 -8.43 3.36 -8.57
C ASP A 120 -7.53 2.17 -8.21
N ALA A 121 -7.41 1.87 -6.91
CA ALA A 121 -6.75 0.67 -6.41
C ALA A 121 -7.44 0.10 -5.17
N TYR A 122 -7.24 -1.20 -4.96
CA TYR A 122 -7.71 -1.92 -3.79
C TYR A 122 -6.57 -2.72 -3.19
N ILE A 123 -6.51 -2.79 -1.87
CA ILE A 123 -5.79 -3.84 -1.18
C ILE A 123 -6.82 -4.88 -0.74
N ASN A 124 -6.75 -6.07 -1.34
CA ASN A 124 -7.69 -7.16 -1.11
C ASN A 124 -6.95 -8.50 -1.05
N ASP A 125 -7.56 -9.47 -0.38
CA ASP A 125 -6.95 -10.77 -0.15
C ASP A 125 -6.61 -11.52 -1.44
N SER A 126 -5.49 -12.26 -1.41
CA SER A 126 -5.07 -13.14 -2.49
C SER A 126 -6.09 -14.25 -2.79
N ASP A 127 -7.05 -14.49 -1.91
CA ASP A 127 -8.16 -15.42 -2.14
C ASP A 127 -8.98 -15.07 -3.39
N LEU A 128 -8.96 -13.79 -3.79
CA LEU A 128 -9.61 -13.33 -5.02
C LEU A 128 -8.80 -13.59 -6.29
N ILE A 129 -7.58 -14.15 -6.22
CA ILE A 129 -6.71 -14.33 -7.39
C ILE A 129 -7.41 -15.11 -8.52
N GLY A 130 -8.18 -16.15 -8.17
CA GLY A 130 -8.93 -16.93 -9.14
C GLY A 130 -10.11 -16.18 -9.78
N THR A 131 -10.62 -15.15 -9.11
CA THR A 131 -11.62 -14.22 -9.67
C THR A 131 -10.95 -13.26 -10.63
N HIS A 132 -9.87 -12.61 -10.20
CA HIS A 132 -9.10 -11.65 -11.01
C HIS A 132 -8.61 -12.27 -12.31
N SER A 133 -7.97 -13.45 -12.23
CA SER A 133 -7.44 -14.17 -13.38
C SER A 133 -8.53 -14.74 -14.31
N ARG A 134 -9.79 -14.87 -13.85
CA ARG A 134 -10.88 -15.41 -14.69
C ARG A 134 -11.69 -14.32 -15.35
N LEU A 135 -11.99 -13.26 -14.61
CA LEU A 135 -12.82 -12.17 -15.10
C LEU A 135 -12.03 -11.16 -15.94
N GLN A 136 -10.71 -11.05 -15.72
CA GLN A 136 -9.84 -10.10 -16.43
C GLN A 136 -10.34 -8.65 -16.27
N LEU A 137 -10.88 -8.33 -15.08
CA LEU A 137 -11.34 -7.00 -14.70
C LEU A 137 -10.37 -6.29 -13.75
N ALA A 138 -9.32 -6.99 -13.31
CA ALA A 138 -8.14 -6.39 -12.68
C ALA A 138 -7.05 -6.25 -13.73
N VAL A 139 -6.17 -5.26 -13.55
CA VAL A 139 -5.00 -5.07 -14.42
C VAL A 139 -4.06 -6.27 -14.28
N ASN A 140 -3.74 -6.92 -15.39
CA ASN A 140 -2.65 -7.88 -15.45
C ASN A 140 -1.33 -7.12 -15.36
N LEU A 141 -0.70 -7.17 -14.19
CA LEU A 141 0.51 -6.40 -13.89
C LEU A 141 1.70 -6.89 -14.71
N THR A 142 1.78 -8.18 -15.05
CA THR A 142 2.87 -8.70 -15.89
C THR A 142 2.87 -8.04 -17.26
N ASP A 143 1.72 -7.99 -17.92
CA ASP A 143 1.63 -7.40 -19.27
C ASP A 143 1.61 -5.86 -19.23
N TRP A 144 1.01 -5.28 -18.18
CA TRP A 144 0.99 -3.84 -17.99
C TRP A 144 2.40 -3.28 -17.75
N MET A 145 3.17 -3.85 -16.82
CA MET A 145 4.56 -3.42 -16.56
C MET A 145 5.48 -3.61 -17.78
N ALA A 146 5.23 -4.63 -18.60
CA ALA A 146 5.98 -4.84 -19.85
C ALA A 146 5.53 -3.95 -21.02
N GLY A 147 4.38 -3.28 -20.87
CA GLY A 147 3.72 -2.52 -21.92
C GLY A 147 3.44 -1.08 -21.51
N GLU A 148 2.17 -0.74 -21.32
CA GLU A 148 1.71 0.63 -21.05
C GLU A 148 2.29 1.23 -19.75
N GLY A 149 2.53 0.40 -18.74
CA GLY A 149 3.10 0.80 -17.46
C GLY A 149 4.63 0.84 -17.43
N ALA A 150 5.32 0.57 -18.53
CA ALA A 150 6.78 0.41 -18.54
C ALA A 150 7.51 1.67 -18.03
N ASP A 151 7.05 2.87 -18.43
CA ASP A 151 7.66 4.14 -18.03
C ASP A 151 7.45 4.48 -16.54
N VAL A 152 6.50 3.80 -15.88
CA VAL A 152 6.15 3.96 -14.46
C VAL A 152 6.39 2.68 -13.64
N THR A 153 7.10 1.70 -14.21
CA THR A 153 7.52 0.50 -13.50
C THR A 153 8.88 0.74 -12.88
N ASN A 154 8.96 0.72 -11.55
CA ASN A 154 10.20 0.96 -10.83
C ASN A 154 11.25 -0.09 -11.21
N PRO A 155 12.37 0.28 -11.86
CA PRO A 155 13.39 -0.68 -12.26
C PRO A 155 14.16 -1.28 -11.08
N MET A 156 14.01 -0.72 -9.87
CA MET A 156 14.60 -1.22 -8.62
C MET A 156 13.65 -2.16 -7.86
N LEU A 157 12.39 -2.32 -8.31
CA LEU A 157 11.43 -3.24 -7.69
C LEU A 157 11.76 -4.69 -8.08
N ASP A 158 12.21 -5.48 -7.11
CA ASP A 158 12.46 -6.90 -7.30
C ASP A 158 11.17 -7.73 -7.13
N ILE A 159 10.47 -7.96 -8.24
CA ILE A 159 9.24 -8.75 -8.24
C ILE A 159 9.49 -10.19 -7.75
N GLU A 160 10.68 -10.76 -7.97
CA GLU A 160 10.97 -12.13 -7.56
C GLU A 160 11.24 -12.25 -6.05
N ASP A 161 11.57 -11.15 -5.37
CA ASP A 161 11.84 -11.13 -3.92
C ASP A 161 10.55 -11.08 -3.08
N PHE A 162 9.38 -10.86 -3.69
CA PHE A 162 8.12 -10.89 -2.96
C PHE A 162 7.82 -12.28 -2.40
N MET A 163 7.82 -12.39 -1.07
CA MET A 163 7.25 -13.54 -0.39
C MET A 163 5.76 -13.68 -0.76
N GLY A 164 5.38 -14.84 -1.28
CA GLY A 164 3.99 -15.12 -1.63
C GLY A 164 3.55 -14.62 -3.01
N LYS A 165 4.46 -14.19 -3.89
CA LYS A 165 4.17 -13.89 -5.31
C LYS A 165 3.28 -14.94 -6.00
N SER A 166 3.48 -16.22 -5.68
CA SER A 166 2.68 -17.31 -6.26
C SER A 166 1.19 -17.25 -5.89
N PHE A 167 0.83 -16.66 -4.75
CA PHE A 167 -0.56 -16.50 -4.31
C PHE A 167 -1.30 -15.41 -5.08
N THR A 168 -0.57 -14.47 -5.68
CA THR A 168 -1.12 -13.37 -6.48
C THR A 168 -0.87 -13.55 -7.98
N THR A 169 -0.41 -14.73 -8.38
CA THR A 169 -0.18 -15.13 -9.77
C THR A 169 -1.28 -16.09 -10.23
N GLY A 170 -1.94 -15.77 -11.34
CA GLY A 170 -2.98 -16.60 -11.92
C GLY A 170 -2.44 -17.92 -12.50
N PRO A 171 -3.33 -18.89 -12.80
CA PRO A 171 -2.94 -20.17 -13.42
C PRO A 171 -2.36 -20.02 -14.84
N ASP A 172 -2.53 -18.84 -15.45
CA ASP A 172 -1.90 -18.43 -16.71
C ASP A 172 -0.46 -17.91 -16.55
N GLY A 173 0.05 -17.88 -15.31
CA GLY A 173 1.39 -17.41 -14.98
C GLY A 173 1.52 -15.88 -14.93
N LYS A 174 0.39 -15.15 -14.89
CA LYS A 174 0.36 -13.69 -14.88
C LYS A 174 0.12 -13.15 -13.47
N LEU A 175 0.83 -12.09 -13.10
CA LEU A 175 0.68 -11.41 -11.81
C LEU A 175 -0.51 -10.45 -11.89
N TYR A 176 -1.43 -10.55 -10.92
CA TYR A 176 -2.62 -9.68 -10.86
C TYR A 176 -2.66 -8.78 -9.62
N GLN A 177 -1.89 -9.10 -8.60
CA GLN A 177 -1.77 -8.28 -7.38
C GLN A 177 -0.29 -8.25 -6.96
N LEU A 178 0.18 -7.11 -6.46
CA LEU A 178 1.46 -7.02 -5.76
C LEU A 178 1.24 -7.52 -4.32
N PRO A 179 2.03 -8.48 -3.82
CA PRO A 179 1.99 -8.85 -2.41
C PRO A 179 2.37 -7.65 -1.54
N ASP A 180 1.48 -7.28 -0.63
CA ASP A 180 1.62 -6.10 0.22
C ASP A 180 1.82 -6.49 1.70
N GLN A 181 1.04 -7.47 2.16
CA GLN A 181 1.14 -8.04 3.50
C GLN A 181 1.01 -9.56 3.48
N GLN A 182 1.57 -10.22 4.49
CA GLN A 182 1.34 -11.63 4.77
C GLN A 182 0.72 -11.88 6.14
N PHE A 183 -0.23 -12.82 6.21
CA PHE A 183 -0.76 -13.35 7.45
C PHE A 183 -0.12 -14.71 7.77
N ALA A 184 0.72 -14.75 8.80
CA ALA A 184 1.18 -16.00 9.38
C ALA A 184 0.10 -16.55 10.32
N ASN A 185 -0.50 -17.69 9.96
CA ASN A 185 -1.39 -18.40 10.86
C ASN A 185 -0.59 -19.05 11.99
N LEU A 186 -0.70 -18.48 13.18
CA LEU A 186 -0.01 -18.92 14.39
C LEU A 186 -0.99 -19.52 15.39
N TYR A 187 -0.57 -20.59 16.05
CA TYR A 187 -1.30 -21.11 17.21
C TYR A 187 -0.80 -20.43 18.48
N TRP A 188 -1.69 -19.71 19.16
CA TRP A 188 -1.39 -19.04 20.43
C TRP A 188 -1.96 -19.87 21.58
N PHE A 189 -1.15 -20.14 22.58
CA PHE A 189 -1.60 -20.87 23.77
C PHE A 189 -1.00 -20.29 25.05
N ARG A 190 -1.67 -20.56 26.17
CA ARG A 190 -1.23 -20.14 27.51
C ARG A 190 -0.13 -21.06 28.01
N LYS A 191 1.12 -20.76 27.65
CA LYS A 191 2.27 -21.58 28.08
C LYS A 191 2.28 -21.84 29.58
N ASP A 192 1.95 -20.83 30.39
CA ASP A 192 1.88 -20.98 31.85
C ASP A 192 0.82 -21.99 32.31
N TRP A 193 -0.28 -22.17 31.56
CA TRP A 193 -1.26 -23.23 31.84
C TRP A 193 -0.72 -24.60 31.49
N PHE A 194 0.01 -24.70 30.37
CA PHE A 194 0.67 -25.94 29.96
C PHE A 194 1.85 -26.29 30.87
N ASP A 195 2.41 -25.33 31.59
CA ASP A 195 3.46 -25.54 32.58
C ASP A 195 2.93 -25.90 33.98
N ARG A 196 1.66 -25.59 34.28
CA ARG A 196 1.07 -25.77 35.61
C ARG A 196 0.89 -27.24 36.00
N ASP A 197 1.53 -27.65 37.09
CA ASP A 197 1.52 -29.04 37.57
C ASP A 197 0.11 -29.55 37.91
N ASP A 198 -0.76 -28.70 38.47
CA ASP A 198 -2.13 -29.09 38.79
C ASP A 198 -2.96 -29.37 37.53
N LEU A 199 -2.75 -28.60 36.46
CA LEU A 199 -3.40 -28.82 35.18
C LEU A 199 -2.84 -30.05 34.47
N LYS A 200 -1.51 -30.25 34.48
CA LYS A 200 -0.87 -31.46 33.96
C LYS A 200 -1.41 -32.72 34.63
N ALA A 201 -1.50 -32.72 35.97
CA ALA A 201 -1.99 -33.87 36.74
C ALA A 201 -3.45 -34.20 36.41
N ARG A 202 -4.33 -33.18 36.42
CA ARG A 202 -5.76 -33.35 36.09
C ARG A 202 -5.97 -33.79 34.64
N PHE A 203 -5.16 -33.27 33.72
CA PHE A 203 -5.21 -33.67 32.32
C PHE A 203 -4.82 -35.15 32.15
N LYS A 204 -3.71 -35.58 32.77
CA LYS A 204 -3.26 -36.97 32.72
C LYS A 204 -4.24 -37.94 33.35
N GLU A 205 -4.82 -37.57 34.49
CA GLU A 205 -5.87 -38.37 35.15
C GLU A 205 -7.07 -38.57 34.22
N LYS A 206 -7.48 -37.52 33.50
CA LYS A 206 -8.67 -37.55 32.65
C LYS A 206 -8.44 -38.22 31.30
N TYR A 207 -7.27 -38.01 30.67
CA TYR A 207 -7.03 -38.38 29.28
C TYR A 207 -5.98 -39.49 29.11
N GLY A 208 -5.26 -39.85 30.16
CA GLY A 208 -4.31 -40.97 30.15
C GLY A 208 -2.95 -40.69 29.50
N TYR A 209 -2.65 -39.43 29.15
CA TYR A 209 -1.35 -39.01 28.61
C TYR A 209 -0.97 -37.59 29.10
N ASP A 210 0.30 -37.22 28.92
CA ASP A 210 0.84 -35.93 29.41
C ASP A 210 0.30 -34.74 28.59
N LEU A 211 0.07 -33.61 29.26
CA LEU A 211 -0.29 -32.34 28.62
C LEU A 211 0.95 -31.77 27.91
N GLY A 212 0.86 -31.53 26.59
CA GLY A 212 1.95 -31.02 25.74
C GLY A 212 1.56 -29.76 24.99
#